data_AF-A0A3P0MXE4-F1
#
_entry.id   AF-A0A3P0MXE4-F1
#
_cell.length_a   1.000
_cell.length_b   1.000
_cell.length_c   1.000
_cell.angle_alpha   90.00
_cell.angle_beta   90.00
_cell.angle_gamma   90.00
#
_symmetry.space_group_name_H-M   'P 1'
#
loop_
_entity.id
_entity.type
_entity.pdbx_description
1 polymer ?
#
loop_
_entity_poly.entity_id
_entity_poly.type
_entity_poly.pdbx_seq_one_letter_code
_entity_poly.pdbx_strand_id
1 'polypeptide(L)'
;MNTKFKLSPARQGAEPSVINVAEFVSDAAMVRSQADTRTARMVPLNLNIDADHHRRLKIRAIEEGATVSDVVRSLIAAWLDSRP
;
A
#
# COMPACT_ATOMS: atom_id res chain seq x y z
N MET A 1 24.53 37.83 8.24
CA MET A 1 25.47 37.02 7.43
C MET A 1 24.63 36.12 6.52
N ASN A 2 24.54 36.45 5.22
CA ASN A 2 23.75 35.69 4.25
C ASN A 2 24.64 34.66 3.57
N THR A 3 24.50 33.38 3.94
CA THR A 3 25.18 32.26 3.28
C THR A 3 24.38 31.86 2.03
N LYS A 4 24.87 32.32 0.86
CA LYS A 4 24.41 31.87 -0.46
C LYS A 4 24.81 30.40 -0.66
N PHE A 5 23.83 29.51 -0.75
CA PHE A 5 24.04 28.15 -1.25
C PHE A 5 24.41 28.22 -2.75
N LYS A 6 25.59 27.70 -3.12
CA LYS A 6 25.99 27.49 -4.52
C LYS A 6 25.57 26.08 -4.94
N LEU A 7 24.54 25.97 -5.77
CA LEU A 7 24.23 24.75 -6.51
C LEU A 7 25.15 24.71 -7.75
N SER A 8 26.06 23.74 -7.79
CA SER A 8 26.78 23.38 -9.03
C SER A 8 25.79 22.81 -10.04
N PRO A 9 25.91 23.11 -11.35
CA PRO A 9 25.02 22.51 -12.33
C PRO A 9 25.24 21.00 -12.35
N ALA A 10 24.17 20.25 -12.11
CA ALA A 10 24.14 18.81 -12.29
C ALA A 10 24.59 18.48 -13.72
N ARG A 11 25.52 17.55 -13.84
CA ARG A 11 25.97 17.00 -15.12
C ARG A 11 24.73 16.60 -15.93
N GLN A 12 24.64 17.11 -17.15
CA GLN A 12 23.64 16.72 -18.14
C GLN A 12 23.57 15.20 -18.18
N GLY A 13 22.35 14.67 -18.07
CA GLY A 13 22.08 13.24 -18.05
C GLY A 13 22.69 12.57 -19.28
N ALA A 14 23.51 11.56 -19.05
CA ALA A 14 23.84 10.59 -20.07
C ALA A 14 22.53 9.88 -20.45
N GLU A 15 22.14 9.99 -21.72
CA GLU A 15 21.09 9.15 -22.27
C GLU A 15 21.48 7.68 -22.07
N PRO A 16 20.56 6.81 -21.60
CA PRO A 16 20.85 5.39 -21.52
C PRO A 16 20.93 4.83 -22.94
N SER A 17 22.14 4.65 -23.47
CA SER A 17 22.31 3.94 -24.74
C SER A 17 22.00 2.46 -24.50
N VAL A 18 20.89 1.99 -25.05
CA VAL A 18 20.53 0.56 -25.01
C VAL A 18 21.44 -0.17 -25.99
N ILE A 19 22.44 -0.89 -25.48
CA ILE A 19 23.48 -1.55 -26.30
C ILE A 19 22.96 -2.86 -26.92
N ASN A 20 21.93 -3.48 -26.34
CA ASN A 20 21.42 -4.77 -26.84
C ASN A 20 19.93 -5.00 -26.51
N VAL A 21 19.18 -5.54 -27.48
CA VAL A 21 17.76 -5.91 -27.33
C VAL A 21 17.56 -6.97 -26.24
N ALA A 22 18.52 -7.87 -26.04
CA ALA A 22 18.45 -8.89 -25.00
C ALA A 22 18.50 -8.29 -23.57
N GLU A 23 19.29 -7.22 -23.40
CA GLU A 23 19.40 -6.49 -22.14
C GLU A 23 18.11 -5.69 -21.87
N PHE A 24 17.55 -5.06 -22.92
CA PHE A 24 16.23 -4.41 -22.84
C PHE A 24 15.10 -5.36 -22.46
N VAL A 25 15.05 -6.56 -23.04
CA VAL A 25 14.03 -7.58 -22.70
C VAL A 25 14.21 -8.08 -21.27
N SER A 26 15.45 -8.20 -20.80
CA SER A 26 15.74 -8.63 -19.42
C SER A 26 15.33 -7.57 -18.39
N ASP A 27 15.62 -6.30 -18.68
CA ASP A 27 15.15 -5.17 -17.87
C ASP A 27 13.62 -5.04 -17.89
N ALA A 28 13.00 -5.17 -19.07
CA ALA A 28 11.54 -5.13 -19.20
C ALA A 28 10.85 -6.29 -18.46
N ALA A 29 11.49 -7.47 -18.40
CA ALA A 29 11.00 -8.61 -17.63
C ALA A 29 11.13 -8.39 -16.12
N MET A 30 12.20 -7.74 -15.64
CA MET A 30 12.34 -7.36 -14.23
C MET A 30 11.30 -6.32 -13.79
N VAL A 31 10.96 -5.35 -14.64
CA VAL A 31 9.95 -4.32 -14.34
C VAL A 31 8.54 -4.92 -14.19
N ARG A 32 8.20 -5.95 -14.99
CA ARG A 32 6.92 -6.67 -14.84
C ARG A 32 6.82 -7.43 -13.52
N SER A 33 7.92 -7.97 -13.02
CA SER A 33 7.96 -8.68 -11.73
C SER A 33 7.72 -7.73 -10.54
N GLN A 34 8.09 -6.44 -10.66
CA GLN A 34 7.79 -5.43 -9.63
C GLN A 34 6.39 -4.81 -9.75
N ALA A 35 5.65 -5.07 -10.83
CA ALA A 35 4.38 -4.40 -11.10
C ALA A 35 3.18 -5.00 -10.34
N ASP A 36 3.31 -6.19 -9.74
CA ASP A 36 2.16 -6.92 -9.16
C ASP A 36 2.30 -7.28 -7.68
N THR A 37 2.88 -6.37 -6.90
CA THR A 37 2.69 -6.34 -5.44
C THR A 37 2.10 -5.00 -5.03
N ARG A 38 1.08 -4.51 -5.73
CA ARG A 38 0.15 -3.55 -5.11
C ARG A 38 -0.66 -4.32 -4.08
N THR A 39 -0.07 -4.52 -2.90
CA THR A 39 -0.84 -4.75 -1.69
C THR A 39 -1.94 -3.70 -1.67
N ALA A 40 -3.20 -4.15 -1.71
CA ALA A 40 -4.35 -3.26 -1.77
C ALA A 40 -4.17 -2.18 -0.71
N ARG A 41 -4.04 -0.92 -1.17
CA ARG A 41 -3.63 0.18 -0.30
C ARG A 41 -4.63 0.27 0.85
N MET A 42 -4.17 0.02 2.06
CA MET A 42 -5.02 0.13 3.24
C MET A 42 -5.42 1.60 3.43
N VAL A 43 -6.72 1.84 3.50
CA VAL A 43 -7.27 3.17 3.76
C VAL A 43 -7.77 3.21 5.22
N PRO A 44 -7.26 4.11 6.07
CA PRO A 44 -7.77 4.25 7.42
C PRO A 44 -9.18 4.85 7.38
N LEU A 45 -10.11 4.24 8.10
CA LEU A 45 -11.49 4.67 8.22
C LEU A 45 -11.80 5.00 9.68
N ASN A 46 -12.30 6.21 9.95
CA ASN A 46 -12.79 6.57 11.27
C ASN A 46 -14.26 6.17 11.39
N LEU A 47 -14.57 5.34 12.38
CA LEU A 47 -15.90 4.78 12.61
C LEU A 47 -16.50 5.39 13.87
N ASN A 48 -17.71 5.93 13.76
CA ASN A 48 -18.48 6.33 14.93
C ASN A 48 -19.38 5.17 15.36
N ILE A 49 -19.06 4.55 16.48
CA ILE A 49 -19.83 3.46 17.10
C ILE A 49 -19.98 3.75 18.59
N ASP A 50 -21.10 3.33 19.19
CA ASP A 50 -21.28 3.46 20.63
C ASP A 50 -20.37 2.51 21.41
N ALA A 51 -20.26 2.80 22.71
CA ALA A 51 -19.36 2.08 23.60
C ALA A 51 -19.72 0.59 23.74
N ASP A 52 -20.99 0.22 23.65
CA ASP A 52 -21.41 -1.18 23.78
C ASP A 52 -21.02 -1.98 22.55
N HIS A 53 -21.27 -1.43 21.35
CA HIS A 53 -20.82 -2.05 20.10
C HIS A 53 -19.30 -2.16 20.04
N HIS A 54 -18.56 -1.14 20.46
CA HIS A 54 -17.10 -1.20 20.52
C HIS A 54 -16.61 -2.29 21.49
N ARG A 55 -17.26 -2.44 22.66
CA ARG A 55 -16.94 -3.50 23.63
C ARG A 55 -17.16 -4.89 23.04
N ARG A 56 -18.31 -5.11 22.40
CA ARG A 56 -18.65 -6.39 21.75
C ARG A 56 -17.66 -6.72 20.63
N LEU A 57 -17.25 -5.73 19.85
CA LEU A 57 -16.23 -5.90 18.81
C LEU A 57 -14.89 -6.36 19.39
N LYS A 58 -14.47 -5.76 20.52
CA LYS A 58 -13.23 -6.14 21.22
C LYS A 58 -13.28 -7.56 21.76
N ILE A 59 -14.39 -7.95 22.38
CA ILE A 59 -14.57 -9.31 22.91
C ILE A 59 -14.43 -10.32 21.76
N ARG A 60 -15.13 -10.08 20.65
CA ARG A 60 -15.07 -10.94 19.48
C ARG A 60 -13.66 -11.05 18.87
N ALA A 61 -12.94 -9.93 18.82
CA ALA A 61 -11.55 -9.93 18.35
C ALA A 61 -10.65 -10.83 19.21
N ILE A 62 -10.84 -10.80 20.54
CA ILE A 62 -10.11 -11.68 21.47
C ILE A 62 -10.49 -13.15 21.24
N GLU A 63 -11.79 -13.45 21.09
CA GLU A 63 -12.28 -14.82 20.84
C GLU A 63 -11.73 -15.42 19.54
N GLU A 64 -11.61 -14.60 18.49
CA GLU A 64 -11.09 -15.02 17.18
C GLU A 64 -9.55 -14.96 17.10
N GLY A 65 -8.86 -14.49 18.14
CA GLY A 65 -7.40 -14.29 18.12
C GLY A 65 -6.94 -13.26 17.08
N ALA A 66 -7.81 -12.31 16.74
CA ALA A 66 -7.63 -11.34 15.66
C ALA A 66 -7.62 -9.90 16.17
N THR A 67 -7.27 -8.94 15.31
CA THR A 67 -7.42 -7.52 15.66
C THR A 67 -8.86 -7.06 15.42
N VAL A 68 -9.28 -6.00 16.13
CA VAL A 68 -10.57 -5.32 15.90
C VAL A 68 -10.73 -4.94 14.41
N SER A 69 -9.67 -4.48 13.76
CA SER A 69 -9.67 -4.12 12.34
C SER A 69 -9.91 -5.33 11.42
N ASP A 70 -9.39 -6.51 11.78
CA ASP A 70 -9.62 -7.73 11.00
C ASP A 70 -11.05 -8.23 11.16
N VAL A 71 -11.62 -8.14 12.36
CA VAL A 71 -13.04 -8.44 12.59
C VAL A 71 -13.94 -7.50 11.77
N VAL A 72 -13.65 -6.20 11.76
CA VAL A 72 -14.39 -5.23 10.93
C VAL A 72 -14.27 -5.59 9.45
N ARG A 73 -13.08 -5.95 8.97
CA ARG A 73 -12.87 -6.37 7.58
C ARG A 73 -13.70 -7.60 7.22
N SER A 74 -13.71 -8.60 8.09
CA SER A 74 -14.49 -9.83 7.93
C SER A 74 -15.99 -9.54 7.86
N LEU A 75 -16.50 -8.69 8.76
CA LEU A 75 -17.90 -8.26 8.77
C LEU A 75 -18.29 -7.51 7.48
N ILE A 76 -17.44 -6.62 7.00
CA ILE A 76 -17.67 -5.89 5.74
C ILE A 76 -17.68 -6.87 4.55
N ALA A 77 -16.71 -7.79 4.49
CA ALA A 77 -16.64 -8.78 3.42
C ALA A 77 -17.89 -9.67 3.38
N ALA A 78 -18.27 -10.25 4.52
CA ALA A 78 -19.47 -11.08 4.62
C ALA A 78 -20.75 -10.32 4.25
N TRP A 79 -20.84 -9.02 4.57
CA TRP A 79 -21.97 -8.19 4.19
C TRP A 79 -21.99 -7.85 2.68
N LEU A 80 -20.83 -7.62 2.07
CA LEU A 80 -20.73 -7.39 0.63
C LEU A 80 -21.08 -8.65 -0.17
N ASP A 81 -20.62 -9.82 0.27
CA ASP A 81 -20.87 -11.10 -0.38
C ASP A 81 -22.32 -11.58 -0.25
N SER A 82 -23.05 -11.07 0.75
CA SER A 82 -24.46 -11.40 1.00
C SER A 82 -25.45 -10.46 0.30
N ARG A 83 -24.98 -9.49 -0.48
CA ARG A 83 -25.87 -8.65 -1.30
C ARG A 83 -26.31 -9.41 -2.57
N PRO A 84 -27.61 -9.37 -2.91
CA PRO A 84 -28.11 -9.87 -4.19
C PRO A 84 -27.65 -9.02 -5.37
#